data_AF-A0A1V2IRV9-F1
#
_entry.id   AF-A0A1V2IRV9-F1
#
_cell.length_a   1.000
_cell.length_b   1.000
_cell.length_c   1.000
_cell.angle_alpha   90.00
_cell.angle_beta   90.00
_cell.angle_gamma   90.00
#
_symmetry.space_group_name_H-M   'P 1'
#
loop_
_entity.id
_entity.type
_entity.pdbx_description
1 polymer ?
#
loop_
_entity_poly.entity_id
_entity_poly.type
_entity_poly.pdbx_seq_one_letter_code
_entity_poly.pdbx_strand_id
1 'polypeptide(L)'
;MHPQVSVRPEPFGALVYHFGTRRLSFLKDPTLLRLVQALPEHPRARDAATAVGLTEADLPRYHRALATLAATSMIVERSLP
;
A
#
# COMPACT_ATOMS: atom_id res chain seq x y z
N MET A 1 1.78 4.28 5.96
CA MET A 1 2.49 3.00 6.17
C MET A 1 2.59 2.74 7.66
N HIS A 2 2.74 1.48 8.09
CA HIS A 2 3.08 1.21 9.49
C HIS A 2 4.46 1.85 9.80
N PRO A 3 4.65 2.51 10.95
CA PRO A 3 5.92 3.20 11.29
C PRO A 3 7.13 2.26 11.43
N GLN A 4 6.92 0.95 11.42
CA GLN A 4 7.96 -0.09 11.47
C GLN A 4 8.19 -0.76 10.12
N VAL A 5 7.68 -0.19 9.03
CA VAL A 5 7.85 -0.71 7.67
C VAL A 5 8.87 0.15 6.93
N SER A 6 9.89 -0.50 6.38
CA SER A 6 10.79 0.09 5.40
C SER A 6 10.35 -0.31 3.99
N VAL A 7 10.38 0.66 3.08
CA VAL A 7 10.04 0.47 1.66
C VAL A 7 11.30 0.74 0.84
N ARG A 8 11.70 -0.20 0.00
CA ARG A 8 12.76 -0.03 -0.99
C ARG A 8 12.15 -0.14 -2.40
N PRO A 9 12.00 0.98 -3.13
CA PRO A 9 11.55 0.98 -4.51
C PRO A 9 12.51 0.20 -5.42
N GLU A 10 11.95 -0.51 -6.39
CA GLU A 10 12.65 -1.34 -7.38
C GLU A 10 11.93 -1.24 -8.73
N PRO A 11 12.55 -1.57 -9.87
CA PRO A 11 11.88 -1.50 -11.18
C PRO A 11 10.59 -2.30 -11.29
N PHE A 12 10.46 -3.39 -10.53
CA PHE A 12 9.25 -4.21 -10.47
C PHE A 12 8.19 -3.71 -9.48
N GLY A 13 8.47 -2.65 -8.72
CA GLY A 13 7.62 -2.14 -7.65
C GLY A 13 8.42 -1.88 -6.37
N ALA A 14 8.29 -2.71 -5.34
CA ALA A 14 9.06 -2.52 -4.11
C ALA A 14 9.29 -3.80 -3.29
N LEU A 15 10.37 -3.76 -2.51
CA LEU A 15 10.56 -4.61 -1.33
C LEU A 15 10.02 -3.87 -0.10
N VAL A 16 9.19 -4.53 0.69
CA VAL A 16 8.64 -3.98 1.94
C VAL A 16 8.96 -4.91 3.10
N TYR A 17 9.61 -4.35 4.12
CA TYR A 17 10.05 -5.10 5.29
C TYR A 17 9.48 -4.50 6.56
N HIS A 18 8.81 -5.32 7.37
CA HIS A 18 8.30 -4.93 8.68
C HIS A 18 9.27 -5.36 9.78
N PHE A 19 9.86 -4.41 10.51
CA PHE A 19 10.85 -4.69 11.55
C PHE A 19 10.29 -5.46 12.76
N GLY A 20 9.07 -5.13 13.20
CA GLY A 20 8.40 -5.84 14.30
C GLY A 20 8.11 -7.32 14.00
N THR A 21 7.39 -7.62 12.91
CA THR A 21 7.02 -9.00 12.55
C THR A 21 8.12 -9.75 11.78
N ARG A 22 9.21 -9.08 11.39
CA ARG A 22 10.29 -9.58 10.53
C ARG A 22 9.80 -10.16 9.19
N ARG A 23 8.70 -9.61 8.66
CA ARG A 23 8.13 -10.04 7.38
C ARG A 23 8.72 -9.24 6.24
N LEU A 24 9.16 -9.94 5.20
CA LEU A 24 9.50 -9.36 3.90
C LEU A 24 8.37 -9.66 2.92
N SER A 25 7.93 -8.66 2.17
CA SER A 25 6.93 -8.79 1.11
C SER A 25 7.36 -8.04 -0.14
N PHE A 26 6.80 -8.46 -1.27
CA PHE A 26 7.13 -7.91 -2.57
C PHE A 26 5.87 -7.26 -3.15
N LEU A 27 5.91 -5.95 -3.36
CA LEU A 27 4.92 -5.27 -4.19
C LEU A 27 5.42 -5.39 -5.63
N LYS A 28 4.95 -6.40 -6.36
CA LYS A 28 5.35 -6.68 -7.76
C LYS A 28 4.62 -5.83 -8.80
N ASP A 29 3.85 -4.86 -8.34
CA ASP A 29 3.01 -3.99 -9.14
C ASP A 29 3.39 -2.54 -8.81
N PRO A 30 4.06 -1.81 -9.71
CA PRO A 30 4.44 -0.41 -9.49
C PRO A 30 3.23 0.49 -9.18
N THR A 31 2.05 0.17 -9.72
CA THR A 31 0.83 0.92 -9.44
C THR A 31 0.35 0.70 -8.02
N LEU A 32 0.51 -0.52 -7.48
CA LEU A 32 0.22 -0.79 -6.06
C LEU A 32 1.17 0.00 -5.15
N LEU A 33 2.45 0.12 -5.50
CA LEU A 33 3.38 0.97 -4.75
C LEU A 33 2.92 2.44 -4.76
N ARG A 34 2.58 2.98 -5.93
CA ARG A 34 2.06 4.36 -6.05
C ARG A 34 0.81 4.56 -5.22
N LEU A 35 -0.14 3.62 -5.26
CA LEU A 35 -1.35 3.67 -4.46
C LEU A 35 -1.04 3.72 -2.96
N VAL A 36 -0.18 2.82 -2.49
CA VAL A 36 0.30 2.72 -1.10
C VAL A 36 0.96 4.03 -0.65
N GLN A 37 1.74 4.67 -1.52
CA GLN A 37 2.38 5.97 -1.27
C GLN A 37 1.39 7.13 -1.22
N ALA A 38 0.31 7.09 -2.01
CA ALA A 38 -0.72 8.12 -2.03
C ALA A 38 -1.72 8.03 -0.85
N LEU A 39 -1.86 6.87 -0.19
CA LEU A 39 -2.81 6.69 0.92
C LEU A 39 -2.78 7.79 2.00
N PRO A 40 -1.62 8.31 2.46
CA PRO A 40 -1.57 9.37 3.46
C PRO A 40 -2.20 10.70 3.00
N GLU A 41 -2.22 10.95 1.69
CA GLU A 41 -2.67 12.22 1.08
C GLU A 41 -4.19 12.30 0.91
N HIS A 42 -4.89 11.17 1.07
CA HIS A 42 -6.33 11.07 0.81
C HIS A 42 -7.10 10.51 2.00
N PRO A 43 -8.35 10.94 2.26
CA PRO A 43 -9.14 10.46 3.39
C PRO A 43 -9.55 8.98 3.23
N ARG A 44 -9.76 8.51 2.00
CA ARG A 44 -10.16 7.14 1.70
C ARG A 44 -9.25 6.50 0.67
N ALA A 45 -9.05 5.18 0.78
CA ALA A 45 -8.26 4.41 -0.17
C ALA A 45 -8.79 4.51 -1.62
N ARG A 46 -10.11 4.67 -1.80
CA ARG A 46 -10.73 4.87 -3.12
C ARG A 46 -10.30 6.20 -3.75
N ASP A 47 -10.16 7.26 -2.96
CA ASP A 47 -9.79 8.58 -3.47
C ASP A 47 -8.31 8.57 -3.90
N ALA A 48 -7.45 7.87 -3.16
CA ALA A 48 -6.08 7.60 -3.56
C ALA A 48 -5.99 6.75 -4.84
N ALA A 49 -6.86 5.75 -5.00
CA ALA A 49 -6.93 4.93 -6.20
C ALA A 49 -7.24 5.77 -7.45
N THR A 50 -8.25 6.64 -7.36
CA THR A 50 -8.57 7.57 -8.44
C THR A 50 -7.43 8.54 -8.72
N ALA A 51 -6.76 9.07 -7.69
CA ALA A 51 -5.64 9.99 -7.85
C ALA A 51 -4.42 9.37 -8.57
N VAL A 52 -4.19 8.06 -8.41
CA VAL A 52 -3.14 7.34 -9.16
C VAL A 52 -3.61 6.80 -10.52
N GLY A 53 -4.83 7.11 -10.93
CA GLY A 53 -5.39 6.78 -12.25
C GLY A 53 -6.06 5.41 -12.36
N LEU A 54 -6.42 4.77 -11.24
CA LEU A 54 -7.16 3.50 -11.27
C LEU A 54 -8.62 3.72 -11.62
N THR A 55 -9.15 2.84 -12.48
CA THR A 55 -10.55 2.83 -12.87
C THR A 55 -11.40 2.04 -11.88
N GLU A 56 -12.73 2.21 -11.94
CA GLU A 56 -13.71 1.39 -11.20
C GLU A 56 -13.47 -0.12 -11.38
N ALA A 57 -13.08 -0.55 -12.59
CA ALA A 57 -12.80 -1.95 -12.90
C ALA A 57 -11.54 -2.49 -12.20
N ASP A 58 -10.58 -1.61 -11.89
CA ASP A 58 -9.35 -1.99 -11.19
C ASP A 58 -9.56 -2.15 -9.67
N LEU A 59 -10.50 -1.39 -9.11
CA LEU A 59 -10.67 -1.26 -7.65
C LEU A 59 -10.78 -2.61 -6.90
N PRO A 60 -11.52 -3.63 -7.38
CA PRO A 60 -11.62 -4.90 -6.67
C PRO A 60 -10.26 -5.58 -6.44
N ARG A 61 -9.38 -5.53 -7.46
CA ARG A 61 -8.02 -6.10 -7.38
C ARG A 61 -7.17 -5.37 -6.35
N TYR A 62 -7.13 -4.04 -6.42
CA TYR A 62 -6.30 -3.24 -5.51
C TYR A 62 -6.85 -3.24 -4.08
N HIS A 63 -8.18 -3.31 -3.91
CA HIS A 63 -8.79 -3.47 -2.59
C HIS A 63 -8.34 -4.77 -1.92
N ARG A 64 -8.30 -5.90 -2.65
CA ARG A 64 -7.77 -7.17 -2.13
C ARG A 64 -6.29 -7.07 -1.77
N ALA A 65 -5.48 -6.41 -2.59
CA ALA A 65 -4.07 -6.19 -2.29
C ALA A 65 -3.88 -5.36 -1.02
N LEU A 66 -4.61 -4.24 -0.88
CA LEU A 66 -4.58 -3.41 0.33
C LEU A 66 -5.05 -4.18 1.57
N ALA A 67 -6.10 -4.98 1.46
CA ALA A 67 -6.56 -5.83 2.56
C ALA A 67 -5.49 -6.82 3.02
N THR A 68 -4.75 -7.45 2.11
CA THR A 68 -3.62 -8.33 2.44
C THR A 68 -2.49 -7.57 3.14
N LEU A 69 -2.18 -6.36 2.68
CA LEU A 69 -1.16 -5.52 3.33
C LEU A 69 -1.59 -5.11 4.75
N ALA A 70 -2.88 -4.81 4.95
CA ALA A 70 -3.41 -4.49 6.27
C ALA A 70 -3.38 -5.72 7.19
N ALA A 71 -3.80 -6.89 6.71
CA ALA A 71 -3.76 -8.14 7.46
C ALA A 71 -2.35 -8.60 7.84
N THR A 72 -1.32 -8.09 7.16
CA THR A 72 0.09 -8.38 7.44
C THR A 72 0.83 -7.24 8.15
N SER A 73 0.08 -6.23 8.62
CA SER A 73 0.60 -5.02 9.29
C SER A 73 1.54 -4.16 8.44
N MET A 74 1.59 -4.38 7.12
CA MET A 74 2.41 -3.55 6.21
C MET A 74 1.84 -2.13 6.10
N ILE A 75 0.51 -2.03 6.07
CA ILE A 75 -0.23 -0.78 6.15
C ILE A 75 -1.12 -0.81 7.38
N VAL A 76 -1.45 0.38 7.88
CA VAL A 76 -2.36 0.59 9.00
C VAL A 76 -3.32 1.68 8.63
N GLU A 77 -4.48 1.69 9.30
CA GLU A 77 -5.35 2.85 9.28
C GLU A 77 -4.56 4.09 9.75
N ARG A 78 -4.87 5.24 9.15
CA ARG A 78 -4.31 6.49 9.60
C ARG A 78 -4.91 6.79 10.97
N SER A 79 -4.11 6.65 12.01
CA SER A 79 -4.39 7.29 13.29
C SER A 79 -4.40 8.80 13.08
N LEU A 80 -5.55 9.42 13.31
CA LEU A 80 -5.59 10.86 13.48
C LEU A 80 -4.77 11.20 14.74
N PRO A 81 -3.97 12.28 14.73
CA PRO A 81 -3.27 12.74 15.92
C PRO A 81 -4.23 13.08 17.06
#